data_AF-A0A6V7L6W0-F1
#
_entry.id   AF-A0A6V7L6W0-F1
#
_cell.length_a   1.000
_cell.length_b   1.000
_cell.length_c   1.000
_cell.angle_alpha   90.00
_cell.angle_beta   90.00
_cell.angle_gamma   90.00
#
_symmetry.space_group_name_H-M   'P 1'
#
loop_
_entity.id
_entity.type
_entity.pdbx_description
1 polymer ?
#
loop_
_entity_poly.entity_id
_entity_poly.type
_entity_poly.pdbx_seq_one_letter_code
_entity_poly.pdbx_strand_id
1 'polypeptide(L)' 'MTMWLVRVIVCCLALLGLSWGQEEVQLNIPQGTLKGLKTTTAWHGITYYSFKGIPYAKPRTGANKFK' A
#
# COMPACT_ATOMS: atom_id res chain seq x y z
N MET A 1 32.75 21.81 13.80
CA MET A 1 31.81 22.11 12.70
C MET A 1 31.07 20.88 12.14
N THR A 2 31.56 19.66 12.36
CA THR A 2 30.98 18.40 11.88
C THR A 2 29.79 17.87 12.69
N MET A 3 29.78 18.10 14.01
CA MET A 3 28.74 17.54 14.91
C MET A 3 27.34 18.12 14.69
N TRP A 4 27.23 19.36 14.22
CA TRP A 4 25.95 20.00 13.95
C TRP A 4 25.29 19.40 12.70
N LEU A 5 26.06 19.20 11.63
CA LEU A 5 25.61 18.52 10.41
C LEU A 5 25.14 17.09 10.68
N VAL A 6 25.88 16.33 11.51
CA VAL A 6 25.48 14.97 11.89
C VAL A 6 24.14 14.96 12.65
N ARG A 7 23.93 15.90 13.58
CA ARG A 7 22.65 16.04 14.29
C ARG A 7 21.50 16.41 13.36
N VAL A 8 21.73 17.30 12.40
CA VAL A 8 20.72 17.67 11.39
C VAL A 8 20.39 16.48 10.50
N ILE A 9 21.39 15.73 10.03
CA ILE A 9 21.18 14.53 9.20
C ILE A 9 20.40 13.45 9.98
N VAL A 10 20.75 13.21 11.25
CA VAL A 10 20.04 12.24 12.12
C VAL A 10 18.59 12.69 12.37
N CYS A 11 18.36 13.98 12.63
CA CYS A 11 17.01 14.52 12.76
C CYS A 11 16.19 14.39 11.46
N CYS A 12 16.79 14.67 10.30
CA CYS A 12 16.12 14.52 9.01
C CYS A 12 15.77 13.05 8.72
N LEU A 13 16.66 12.10 9.00
CA LEU A 13 16.39 10.67 8.83
C LEU A 13 15.30 10.18 9.79
N ALA A 14 15.25 10.68 11.03
CA ALA A 14 14.19 10.36 11.98
C ALA A 14 12.82 10.93 11.56
N LEU A 15 12.80 12.15 11.01
CA LEU A 15 11.56 12.77 10.49
C LEU A 15 11.08 12.10 9.19
N LEU A 16 11.99 11.64 8.33
CA LEU A 16 11.67 10.89 7.11
C LEU A 16 11.21 9.45 7.42
N GLY A 17 11.77 8.81 8.45
CA GLY A 17 11.43 7.45 8.86
C GLY A 17 10.04 7.28 9.49
N LEU A 18 9.37 8.38 9.87
CA LEU A 18 7.99 8.38 10.36
C LEU A 18 6.95 8.35 9.22
N SER A 19 7.39 8.33 7.97
CA SER A 19 6.53 8.34 6.80
C SER A 19 6.06 6.94 6.39
N TRP A 20 4.89 6.56 6.93
CA TRP A 20 3.83 5.77 6.25
C TRP A 20 4.02 4.25 6.17
N GLY A 21 3.87 3.57 7.31
CA GLY A 21 3.45 2.17 7.31
C GLY A 21 1.95 2.09 7.02
N GLN A 22 1.55 1.66 5.83
CA GLN A 22 0.17 1.25 5.57
C GLN A 22 -0.07 -0.09 6.29
N GLU A 23 -1.17 -0.22 7.03
CA GLU A 23 -1.50 -1.44 7.75
C GLU A 23 -1.94 -2.53 6.75
N GLU A 24 -1.16 -3.60 6.62
CA GLU A 24 -1.51 -4.75 5.77
C GLU A 24 -2.63 -5.57 6.41
N VAL A 25 -3.61 -5.97 5.60
CA VAL A 25 -4.77 -6.75 6.05
C VAL A 25 -5.00 -7.93 5.11
N GLN A 26 -5.43 -9.06 5.68
CA GLN A 26 -5.80 -10.26 4.95
C GLN A 26 -7.31 -10.53 5.05
N LEU A 27 -7.92 -10.96 3.95
CA LEU A 27 -9.34 -11.31 3.88
C LEU A 27 -9.50 -12.65 3.16
N ASN A 28 -10.19 -13.60 3.78
CA ASN A 28 -10.50 -14.89 3.15
C ASN A 28 -11.84 -14.83 2.43
N ILE A 29 -11.86 -15.22 1.16
CA ILE A 29 -13.05 -15.40 0.33
C ILE A 29 -13.06 -16.83 -0.24
N PRO A 30 -14.19 -17.34 -0.78
CA PRO A 30 -14.25 -18.69 -1.33
C PRO A 30 -13.20 -19.00 -2.40
N GLN A 31 -12.72 -17.99 -3.13
CA GLN A 31 -11.72 -18.10 -4.19
C GLN A 31 -10.27 -18.04 -3.69
N GLY A 32 -10.03 -17.76 -2.40
CA GLY A 32 -8.69 -17.67 -1.81
C GLY A 32 -8.52 -16.50 -0.84
N THR A 33 -7.27 -16.23 -0.45
CA THR A 33 -6.92 -15.14 0.46
C THR A 33 -6.52 -13.88 -0.32
N LEU A 34 -7.17 -12.76 -0.02
CA LEU A 34 -6.83 -11.45 -0.53
C LEU A 34 -5.91 -10.72 0.44
N LYS A 35 -4.88 -10.06 -0.10
CA LYS A 35 -4.07 -9.08 0.62
C LYS A 35 -4.51 -7.68 0.23
N GLY A 36 -4.71 -6.83 1.22
CA GLY A 36 -5.11 -5.45 1.05
C GLY A 36 -4.45 -4.55 2.07
N LEU A 37 -4.86 -3.28 2.04
CA LEU A 37 -4.35 -2.25 2.93
C LEU A 37 -5.52 -1.58 3.66
N LYS A 38 -5.33 -1.26 4.92
CA LYS A 38 -6.18 -0.32 5.65
C LYS A 38 -5.52 1.05 5.57
N THR A 39 -6.27 2.02 5.07
CA THR A 39 -5.77 3.36 4.77
C THR A 39 -6.85 4.40 5.06
N THR A 40 -6.52 5.68 4.91
CA THR A 40 -7.44 6.80 5.15
C THR A 40 -7.63 7.65 3.91
N THR A 41 -8.82 8.23 3.74
CA THR A 41 -9.10 9.15 2.64
C THR A 41 -8.28 10.43 2.82
N ALA A 42 -7.73 10.96 1.73
CA ALA A 42 -6.98 12.23 1.77
C ALA A 42 -7.87 13.39 2.26
N TRP A 43 -9.15 13.37 1.87
CA TRP A 43 -10.16 14.30 2.33
C TRP A 43 -10.89 13.71 3.54
N HIS A 44 -10.93 14.43 4.66
CA HIS A 44 -11.54 14.02 5.95
C HIS A 44 -10.92 12.82 6.70
N GLY A 45 -9.89 12.16 6.18
CA GLY A 45 -9.15 11.14 6.94
C GLY A 45 -9.96 9.89 7.31
N ILE A 46 -10.98 9.55 6.53
CA ILE A 46 -11.90 8.44 6.82
C ILE A 46 -11.20 7.11 6.52
N THR A 47 -11.19 6.20 7.49
CA THR A 47 -10.57 4.89 7.35
C THR A 47 -11.38 3.97 6.43
N TYR A 48 -10.70 3.28 5.52
CA TYR A 48 -11.29 2.25 4.66
C TYR A 48 -10.29 1.13 4.36
N TYR A 49 -10.81 -0.01 3.90
CA TYR A 49 -10.03 -1.17 3.47
C TYR A 49 -9.99 -1.23 1.94
N SER A 50 -8.80 -1.38 1.37
CA SER A 50 -8.58 -1.38 -0.07
C SER A 50 -7.98 -2.71 -0.53
N PHE A 51 -8.73 -3.43 -1.36
CA PHE A 51 -8.27 -4.64 -2.07
C PHE A 51 -8.35 -4.37 -3.57
N LYS A 52 -7.22 -4.35 -4.26
CA LYS A 52 -7.12 -3.95 -5.68
C LYS A 52 -6.68 -5.13 -6.55
N GLY A 53 -7.07 -5.11 -7.81
CA GLY A 53 -6.62 -6.09 -8.81
C GLY A 53 -7.14 -7.52 -8.60
N ILE A 54 -8.28 -7.68 -7.92
CA ILE A 54 -8.87 -9.00 -7.70
C ILE A 54 -9.34 -9.56 -9.05
N PRO A 55 -8.80 -10.71 -9.50
CA PRO A 55 -9.21 -11.32 -10.76
C PRO A 55 -10.63 -11.87 -10.64
N TYR A 56 -11.55 -11.32 -11.44
CA TYR A 56 -12.96 -11.76 -11.48
C TYR A 56 -13.28 -12.65 -12.69
N ALA A 57 -12.37 -12.75 -13.65
CA ALA A 57 -12.51 -13.55 -14.86
C ALA A 57 -11.15 -14.10 -15.28
N LYS A 58 -11.17 -15.13 -16.14
CA LYS A 58 -9.96 -15.60 -16.80
C LYS A 58 -9.40 -14.46 -17.68
N PRO A 59 -8.08 -14.17 -17.62
CA PRO A 59 -7.48 -13.17 -18.50
C PRO A 59 -7.75 -13.51 -19.97
N ARG A 60 -8.28 -12.54 -20.73
CA ARG A 60 -8.42 -12.67 -22.20
C ARG A 60 -7.05 -12.57 -22.87
N THR A 61 -6.32 -13.68 -22.81
CA THR A 61 -4.99 -13.86 -23.37
C THR A 61 -5.01 -14.92 -24.47
N GLY A 62 -4.02 -14.91 -25.37
CA GLY A 62 -3.91 -15.86 -26.48
C GLY A 62 -4.50 -15.38 -27.82
N ALA A 63 -4.46 -16.28 -28.82
CA ALA A 63 -4.81 -15.96 -30.20
C ALA A 63 -6.27 -15.50 -30.40
N ASN A 64 -7.18 -15.98 -29.54
CA ASN A 64 -8.61 -15.66 -29.58
C ASN A 64 -9.02 -14.58 -28.56
N LYS A 65 -8.09 -13.73 -28.11
CA LYS A 65 -8.36 -12.70 -27.07
C LYS A 65 -9.47 -11.69 -27.41
N PHE A 66 -9.87 -11.64 -28.69
CA PHE A 66 -10.92 -10.75 -29.19
C PHE A 66 -12.18 -11.50 -29.67
N LYS A 67 -12.20 -12.83 -29.54
CA LYS A 67 -13.38 -13.64 -29.85
C LYS A 67 -14.27 -13.80 -28.62
#